data_AF-A0A967WK48-F1
#
_entry.id   AF-A0A967WK48-F1
#
_cell.length_a   1.000
_cell.length_b   1.000
_cell.length_c   1.000
_cell.angle_alpha   90.00
_cell.angle_beta   90.00
_cell.angle_gamma   90.00
#
_symmetry.space_group_name_H-M   'P 1'
#
loop_
_entity.id
_entity.type
_entity.pdbx_description
1 polymer ?
#
loop_
_entity_poly.entity_id
_entity_poly.type
_entity_poly.pdbx_seq_one_letter_code
_entity_poly.pdbx_strand_id
1 'polypeptide(L)'
;SSFGYKLESLRTFLYPYANGDPGTASYQIQGLFWEDYAYFGLLPLFAGLFGGLWLARKSGLVRLLLLIAAVAFVVGLGDNTPVFRLAYTWIPGMDLFRFPQRLQAVMTLCLVLAAALSLTRFQDWLVLTAVWRKLSARISLPFLSGVTLLGIGLLTLVVADLYFYHIRQNAIVDAQAWYEPPQTAQRIRQDAASDLPEDAVLSLPQDRVFSFGAVTKF
;
A
#
# COMPACT_ATOMS: atom_id res chain seq x y z
N SER A 1 5.50 -5.15 21.17
CA SER A 1 4.15 -5.08 20.59
C SER A 1 4.03 -6.24 19.62
N SER A 2 3.02 -7.11 19.80
CA SER A 2 2.84 -8.31 18.97
C SER A 2 2.60 -8.04 17.49
N PHE A 3 2.49 -6.77 17.08
CA PHE A 3 2.28 -6.30 15.71
C PHE A 3 3.56 -5.67 15.12
N GLY A 4 4.73 -6.27 15.38
CA GLY A 4 5.97 -5.90 14.70
C GLY A 4 6.01 -6.45 13.27
N TYR A 5 6.65 -5.73 12.35
CA TYR A 5 6.77 -6.22 10.98
C TYR A 5 7.64 -7.47 10.92
N LYS A 6 7.09 -8.55 10.35
CA LYS A 6 7.75 -9.84 10.30
C LYS A 6 8.77 -9.91 9.18
N LEU A 7 9.89 -10.60 9.42
CA LEU A 7 10.93 -10.80 8.41
C LEU A 7 10.43 -11.63 7.21
N GLU A 8 9.50 -12.55 7.44
CA GLU A 8 8.82 -13.32 6.39
C GLU A 8 8.06 -12.39 5.41
N SER A 9 7.54 -11.27 5.93
CA SER A 9 6.84 -10.26 5.13
C SER A 9 7.76 -9.44 4.24
N LEU A 10 9.09 -9.53 4.34
CA LEU A 10 10.00 -8.76 3.46
C LEU A 10 9.79 -9.03 1.96
N ARG A 11 9.22 -10.18 1.61
CA ARG A 11 8.85 -10.51 0.24
C ARG A 11 7.74 -9.61 -0.30
N THR A 12 6.92 -8.99 0.57
CA THR A 12 5.84 -8.07 0.19
C THR A 12 6.35 -6.80 -0.48
N PHE A 13 7.62 -6.42 -0.27
CA PHE A 13 8.26 -5.34 -1.02
C PHE A 13 8.40 -5.63 -2.51
N LEU A 14 8.55 -6.90 -2.89
CA LEU A 14 8.71 -7.32 -4.28
C LEU A 14 7.40 -7.80 -4.88
N TYR A 15 6.60 -8.51 -4.09
CA TYR A 15 5.34 -9.07 -4.51
C TYR A 15 4.33 -9.02 -3.36
N PRO A 16 3.26 -8.20 -3.45
CA PRO A 16 2.40 -7.91 -2.30
C PRO A 16 1.68 -9.11 -1.71
N TYR A 17 1.38 -10.12 -2.52
CA TYR A 17 0.64 -11.33 -2.12
C TYR A 17 1.57 -12.51 -1.79
N ALA A 18 2.84 -12.26 -1.49
CA ALA A 18 3.83 -13.32 -1.21
C ALA A 18 3.43 -14.25 -0.05
N ASN A 19 2.57 -13.77 0.84
CA ASN A 19 2.11 -14.46 2.04
C ASN A 19 0.66 -14.96 1.92
N GLY A 20 0.11 -14.96 0.70
CA GLY A 20 -1.27 -15.29 0.40
C GLY A 20 -2.15 -14.06 0.18
N ASP A 21 -3.36 -14.31 -0.29
CA ASP A 21 -4.33 -13.29 -0.70
C ASP A 21 -5.56 -13.34 0.22
N PRO A 22 -5.88 -12.23 0.95
CA PRO A 22 -7.03 -12.19 1.83
C PRO A 22 -8.36 -12.35 1.08
N GLY A 23 -8.43 -11.96 -0.20
CA GLY A 23 -9.63 -12.14 -1.03
C GLY A 23 -9.96 -13.60 -1.35
N THR A 24 -8.97 -14.49 -1.24
CA THR A 24 -9.14 -15.95 -1.42
C THR A 24 -9.04 -16.72 -0.10
N ALA A 25 -8.99 -16.01 1.03
CA ALA A 25 -8.73 -16.57 2.35
C ALA A 25 -7.45 -17.44 2.41
N SER A 26 -6.47 -17.15 1.55
CA SER A 26 -5.21 -17.91 1.47
C SER A 26 -4.06 -17.29 2.24
N TYR A 27 -4.29 -16.19 2.98
CA TYR A 27 -3.28 -15.50 3.78
C TYR A 27 -2.86 -16.33 5.00
N GLN A 28 -1.56 -16.65 5.11
CA GLN A 28 -1.05 -17.68 6.03
C GLN A 28 -0.27 -17.14 7.23
N ILE A 29 0.10 -15.86 7.20
CA ILE A 29 0.93 -15.26 8.25
C ILE A 29 0.04 -14.66 9.34
N GLN A 30 0.44 -14.87 10.60
CA GLN A 30 -0.20 -14.21 11.74
C GLN A 30 0.08 -12.71 11.67
N GLY A 31 -0.96 -11.90 11.44
CA GLY A 31 -0.86 -10.46 11.24
C GLY A 31 -2.11 -9.94 10.52
N LEU A 32 -2.10 -8.65 10.20
CA LEU A 32 -3.11 -8.05 9.34
C LEU A 32 -2.46 -7.80 7.97
N PHE A 33 -3.03 -8.37 6.91
CA PHE A 33 -2.48 -8.26 5.56
C PHE A 33 -2.15 -6.81 5.16
N TRP A 34 -3.03 -5.86 5.51
CA TRP A 34 -2.84 -4.44 5.19
C TRP A 34 -1.80 -3.73 6.06
N GLU A 35 -1.47 -4.24 7.25
CA GLU A 35 -0.36 -3.70 8.06
C GLU A 35 1.00 -4.27 7.61
N ASP A 36 1.02 -5.43 6.94
CA ASP A 36 2.23 -6.04 6.34
C ASP A 36 2.43 -5.70 4.85
N TYR A 37 1.51 -4.96 4.25
CA TYR A 37 1.56 -4.53 2.87
C TYR A 37 2.58 -3.38 2.70
N ALA A 38 3.79 -3.74 2.25
CA ALA A 38 4.89 -2.78 2.05
C ALA A 38 5.20 -2.53 0.56
N TYR A 39 4.32 -2.96 -0.35
CA TYR A 39 4.53 -2.79 -1.79
C TYR A 39 4.18 -1.37 -2.25
N PHE A 40 5.16 -0.64 -2.78
CA PHE A 40 4.96 0.70 -3.35
C PHE A 40 5.50 0.82 -4.78
N GLY A 41 5.73 -0.32 -5.44
CA GLY A 41 6.16 -0.44 -6.83
C GLY A 41 7.63 -0.83 -6.98
N LEU A 42 7.92 -1.70 -7.95
CA LEU A 42 9.29 -2.20 -8.17
C LEU A 42 10.26 -1.10 -8.61
N LEU A 43 9.81 -0.23 -9.52
CA LEU A 43 10.64 0.87 -10.03
C LEU A 43 11.03 1.86 -8.91
N PRO A 44 10.10 2.43 -8.12
CA PRO A 44 10.48 3.31 -7.02
C PRO A 44 11.26 2.57 -5.93
N LEU A 45 11.00 1.29 -5.67
CA LEU A 45 11.81 0.50 -4.74
C LEU A 45 13.27 0.42 -5.19
N PHE A 46 13.53 -0.02 -6.42
CA PHE A 46 14.90 -0.18 -6.92
C PHE A 46 15.62 1.14 -7.17
N ALA A 47 14.91 2.14 -7.69
CA ALA A 47 15.47 3.48 -7.86
C ALA A 47 15.78 4.13 -6.49
N GLY A 48 14.88 4.02 -5.52
CA GLY A 48 15.07 4.54 -4.17
C GLY A 48 16.21 3.86 -3.43
N LEU A 49 16.31 2.53 -3.53
CA LEU A 49 17.37 1.77 -2.86
C LEU A 49 18.70 1.91 -3.59
N PHE A 50 18.83 1.44 -4.83
CA PHE A 50 20.11 1.42 -5.53
C PHE A 50 20.51 2.79 -6.08
N GLY A 51 19.57 3.49 -6.72
CA GLY A 51 19.80 4.85 -7.20
C GLY A 51 20.03 5.83 -6.05
N GLY A 52 19.25 5.70 -4.98
CA GLY A 52 19.45 6.47 -3.75
C GLY A 52 20.82 6.20 -3.10
N LEU A 53 21.23 4.93 -2.93
CA LEU A 53 22.55 4.59 -2.37
C LEU A 53 23.70 5.17 -3.21
N TRP A 54 23.56 5.14 -4.54
CA TRP A 54 24.53 5.78 -5.43
C TRP A 54 24.58 7.30 -5.24
N LEU A 55 23.42 7.95 -5.16
CA LEU A 55 23.30 9.40 -5.02
C LEU A 55 23.66 9.90 -3.61
N ALA A 56 23.49 9.09 -2.57
CA ALA A 56 23.83 9.40 -1.18
C ALA A 56 25.34 9.66 -0.96
N ARG A 57 26.19 9.16 -1.88
CA ARG A 57 27.62 9.49 -1.90
C ARG A 57 27.87 10.96 -2.22
N LYS A 58 26.96 11.60 -2.97
CA LYS A 58 27.08 12.98 -3.47
C LYS A 58 26.10 13.96 -2.82
N SER A 59 24.99 13.48 -2.25
CA SER A 59 23.92 14.30 -1.68
C SER A 59 23.68 13.96 -0.22
N GLY A 60 23.88 14.95 0.66
CA GLY A 60 23.57 14.83 2.09
C GLY A 60 22.08 14.63 2.36
N LEU A 61 21.20 15.25 1.55
CA LEU A 61 19.75 15.08 1.64
C LEU A 61 19.33 13.62 1.40
N VAL A 62 19.83 13.00 0.33
CA VAL A 62 19.48 11.60 0.01
C VAL A 62 20.02 10.66 1.08
N ARG A 63 21.21 10.95 1.63
CA ARG A 63 21.76 10.21 2.76
C ARG A 63 20.87 10.30 3.99
N LEU A 64 20.35 11.50 4.30
CA LEU A 64 19.41 11.70 5.40
C LEU A 64 18.11 10.93 5.17
N LEU A 65 17.53 10.98 3.96
CA LEU A 65 16.33 10.22 3.61
C LEU A 65 16.54 8.71 3.80
N LEU A 66 17.64 8.16 3.31
CA LEU A 66 17.95 6.74 3.48
C LEU A 66 18.20 6.36 4.95
N LEU A 67 18.84 7.26 5.73
CA LEU A 67 19.03 7.05 7.16
C LEU A 67 17.68 7.01 7.89
N ILE A 68 16.79 7.97 7.61
CA ILE A 68 15.44 7.99 8.19
C ILE A 68 14.67 6.75 7.78
N ALA A 69 14.75 6.33 6.50
CA ALA A 69 14.11 5.11 6.03
C ALA A 69 14.62 3.87 6.76
N ALA A 70 15.95 3.75 6.94
CA ALA A 70 16.57 2.64 7.66
C ALA A 70 16.15 2.61 9.14
N VAL A 71 16.16 3.77 9.81
CA VAL A 71 15.71 3.88 11.21
C VAL A 71 14.23 3.52 11.33
N ALA A 72 13.37 4.08 10.48
CA ALA A 72 11.93 3.79 10.48
C ALA A 72 11.65 2.30 10.22
N PHE A 73 12.37 1.68 9.30
CA PHE A 73 12.28 0.24 9.04
C PHE A 73 12.70 -0.59 10.26
N VAL A 74 13.86 -0.30 10.85
CA VAL A 74 14.37 -1.05 12.03
C VAL A 74 13.45 -0.91 13.23
N VAL A 75 12.91 0.30 13.49
CA VAL A 75 11.93 0.51 14.56
C VAL A 75 10.61 -0.20 14.21
N GLY A 76 10.20 -0.20 12.94
CA GLY A 76 8.98 -0.88 12.46
C GLY A 76 9.01 -2.41 12.55
N LEU A 77 10.21 -3.02 12.65
CA LEU A 77 10.36 -4.45 12.93
C LEU A 77 9.78 -4.86 14.29
N GLY A 78 9.56 -3.90 15.21
CA GLY A 78 8.90 -4.15 16.48
C GLY A 78 9.65 -5.19 17.30
N ASP A 79 8.95 -6.26 17.71
CA ASP A 79 9.50 -7.30 18.59
C ASP A 79 10.59 -8.17 17.92
N ASN A 80 10.79 -8.07 16.61
CA ASN A 80 11.92 -8.73 15.93
C ASN A 80 13.27 -8.06 16.25
N THR A 81 13.28 -6.84 16.82
CA THR A 81 14.51 -6.17 17.26
C THR A 81 14.34 -5.52 18.65
N PRO A 82 15.41 -5.34 19.44
CA PRO A 82 15.30 -4.61 20.71
C PRO A 82 15.10 -3.10 20.51
N VAL A 83 15.23 -2.58 19.28
CA VAL A 83 15.25 -1.15 18.99
C VAL A 83 13.91 -0.49 19.29
N PHE A 84 12.79 -1.12 18.91
CA PHE A 84 11.46 -0.57 19.24
C PHE A 84 11.25 -0.49 20.75
N ARG A 85 11.71 -1.50 21.50
CA ARG A 85 11.60 -1.50 22.97
C ARG A 85 12.38 -0.35 23.61
N LEU A 86 13.59 -0.06 23.11
CA LEU A 86 14.36 1.09 23.54
C LEU A 86 13.68 2.41 23.15
N ALA A 87 13.16 2.51 21.93
CA ALA A 87 12.40 3.69 21.51
C ALA A 87 11.16 3.92 22.41
N TYR A 88 10.44 2.85 22.73
CA TYR A 88 9.24 2.86 23.58
C TYR A 88 9.53 3.38 25.00
N THR A 89 10.70 3.06 25.58
CA THR A 89 11.04 3.49 26.94
C THR A 89 11.70 4.86 27.02
N TRP A 90 12.48 5.25 26.01
CA TRP A 90 13.31 6.46 26.06
C TRP A 90 12.72 7.65 25.29
N ILE A 91 11.92 7.41 24.25
CA ILE A 91 11.40 8.48 23.39
C ILE A 91 9.97 8.83 23.81
N PRO A 92 9.70 10.08 24.23
CA PRO A 92 8.35 10.48 24.61
C PRO A 92 7.39 10.36 23.42
N GLY A 93 6.20 9.81 23.66
CA GLY A 93 5.16 9.62 22.64
C GLY A 93 5.28 8.33 21.82
N MET A 94 6.36 7.55 21.96
CA MET A 94 6.46 6.23 21.31
C MET A 94 5.50 5.21 21.91
N ASP A 95 5.05 5.43 23.14
CA ASP A 95 4.03 4.66 23.84
C ASP A 95 2.63 4.76 23.20
N LEU A 96 2.36 5.84 22.46
CA LEU A 96 1.14 6.03 21.68
C LEU A 96 1.08 5.14 20.42
N PHE A 97 2.23 4.64 19.95
CA PHE A 97 2.31 3.81 18.74
C PHE A 97 2.02 2.34 19.05
N ARG A 98 0.74 1.95 18.95
CA ARG A 98 0.31 0.54 19.13
C ARG A 98 0.87 -0.39 18.05
N PHE A 99 1.03 0.12 16.83
CA PHE A 99 1.48 -0.62 15.64
C PHE A 99 2.81 -0.04 15.11
N PRO A 100 3.96 -0.60 15.51
CA PRO A 100 5.27 -0.19 15.00
C PRO A 100 5.35 -0.24 13.47
N GLN A 101 4.64 -1.21 12.86
CA GLN A 101 4.52 -1.39 11.40
C GLN A 101 4.14 -0.11 10.66
N ARG A 102 3.38 0.82 11.27
CA ARG A 102 2.97 2.07 10.61
C ARG A 102 4.13 2.99 10.28
N LEU A 103 5.30 2.81 10.91
CA LEU A 103 6.53 3.51 10.52
C LEU A 103 7.03 3.11 9.12
N GLN A 104 6.51 2.03 8.54
CA GLN A 104 6.74 1.71 7.14
C GLN A 104 6.24 2.79 6.20
N ALA A 105 5.19 3.53 6.55
CA ALA A 105 4.75 4.67 5.74
C ALA A 105 5.87 5.73 5.62
N VAL A 106 6.61 5.98 6.72
CA VAL A 106 7.75 6.90 6.74
C VAL A 106 8.91 6.37 5.90
N MET A 107 9.24 5.08 6.04
CA MET A 107 10.25 4.43 5.22
C MET A 107 9.90 4.50 3.72
N THR A 108 8.67 4.14 3.36
CA THR A 108 8.15 4.20 1.99
C THR A 108 8.24 5.61 1.42
N LEU A 109 7.78 6.62 2.17
CA LEU A 109 7.88 8.02 1.76
C LEU A 109 9.34 8.42 1.48
N CYS A 110 10.25 8.11 2.39
CA CYS A 110 11.67 8.43 2.24
C CYS A 110 12.29 7.73 1.01
N LEU A 111 11.96 6.46 0.78
CA LEU A 111 12.45 5.71 -0.38
C LEU A 111 11.86 6.24 -1.70
N VAL A 112 10.57 6.61 -1.74
CA VAL A 112 9.95 7.22 -2.92
C VAL A 112 10.57 8.59 -3.24
N LEU A 113 10.86 9.41 -2.23
CA LEU A 113 11.57 10.67 -2.41
C LEU A 113 13.01 10.46 -2.91
N ALA A 114 13.74 9.50 -2.33
CA ALA A 114 15.07 9.11 -2.81
C ALA A 114 15.03 8.59 -4.25
N ALA A 115 13.99 7.82 -4.60
CA ALA A 115 13.74 7.33 -5.94
C ALA A 115 13.56 8.50 -6.91
N ALA A 116 12.64 9.42 -6.63
CA ALA A 116 12.41 10.60 -7.45
C ALA A 116 13.70 11.37 -7.72
N LEU A 117 14.49 11.68 -6.69
CA LEU A 117 15.77 12.38 -6.83
C LEU A 117 16.78 11.59 -7.67
N SER A 118 16.88 10.28 -7.46
CA SER A 118 17.80 9.42 -8.22
C SER A 118 17.39 9.31 -9.69
N LEU A 119 16.10 9.20 -9.98
CA LEU A 119 15.53 9.13 -11.32
C LEU A 119 15.72 10.45 -12.07
N THR A 120 15.50 11.60 -11.42
CA THR A 120 15.80 12.91 -12.03
C THR A 120 17.27 13.02 -12.42
N ARG A 121 18.19 12.64 -11.52
CA ARG A 121 19.63 12.69 -11.84
C ARG A 121 20.03 11.69 -12.92
N PHE A 122 19.38 10.54 -12.98
CA PHE A 122 19.59 9.57 -14.04
C PHE A 122 19.09 10.10 -15.38
N GLN A 123 17.93 10.77 -15.42
CA GLN A 123 17.41 11.44 -16.61
C GLN A 123 18.37 12.54 -17.10
N ASP A 124 18.85 13.40 -16.21
CA ASP A 124 19.83 14.44 -16.55
C ASP A 124 21.10 13.85 -17.15
N TRP A 125 21.62 12.77 -16.55
CA TRP A 125 22.79 12.07 -17.07
C TRP A 125 22.53 11.43 -18.44
N LEU A 126 21.37 10.79 -18.62
CA LEU A 126 20.99 10.18 -19.89
C LEU A 126 20.94 11.22 -21.03
N VAL A 127 20.41 12.41 -20.79
CA VAL A 127 20.36 13.51 -21.78
C VAL A 127 21.74 13.89 -22.30
N LEU A 128 22.74 13.85 -21.42
CA LEU A 128 24.11 14.19 -21.77
C LEU A 128 24.80 13.09 -22.61
N THR A 129 24.23 11.88 -22.69
CA THR A 129 24.82 10.80 -23.50
C THR A 129 24.55 10.98 -25.00
N ALA A 130 25.58 10.76 -25.81
CA ALA A 130 25.50 10.94 -27.27
C ALA A 130 24.46 10.03 -27.95
N VAL A 131 24.17 8.88 -27.35
CA VAL A 131 23.12 7.94 -27.79
C VAL A 131 21.74 8.58 -27.66
N TRP A 132 21.47 9.20 -26.51
CA TRP A 132 20.17 9.80 -26.24
C TRP A 132 19.93 11.06 -27.07
N ARG A 133 20.97 11.87 -27.30
CA ARG A 133 20.91 13.02 -28.21
C ARG A 133 20.56 12.63 -29.65
N LYS A 134 21.07 11.50 -30.14
CA LYS A 134 20.74 10.97 -31.48
C LYS A 134 19.30 10.45 -31.54
N LEU A 135 18.83 9.79 -30.49
CA LEU A 135 17.47 9.25 -30.45
C LEU A 135 16.42 10.36 -30.28
N SER A 136 16.68 11.34 -29.40
CA SER A 136 15.79 12.48 -29.18
C SER A 136 15.66 13.37 -30.41
N ALA A 137 16.73 13.51 -31.22
CA ALA A 137 16.69 14.26 -32.48
C ALA A 137 15.74 13.67 -33.53
N ARG A 138 15.31 12.41 -33.38
CA ARG A 138 14.30 11.79 -34.27
C ARG A 138 12.86 12.13 -33.88
N ILE A 139 12.65 12.69 -32.69
CA ILE A 139 11.33 13.03 -32.16
C ILE A 139 11.12 14.52 -32.41
N SER A 140 10.34 14.85 -33.44
CA SER A 140 10.10 16.21 -33.93
C SER A 140 8.88 16.90 -33.29
N LEU A 141 8.48 16.50 -32.08
CA LEU A 141 7.35 17.14 -31.39
C LEU A 141 7.85 18.41 -30.67
N PRO A 142 7.39 19.62 -31.05
CA PRO A 142 7.96 20.89 -30.58
C PRO A 142 7.70 21.18 -29.08
N PHE A 143 6.82 20.42 -28.44
CA PHE A 143 6.41 20.61 -27.03
C PHE A 143 6.79 19.45 -26.09
N LEU A 144 7.34 18.34 -26.62
CA LEU A 144 7.68 17.14 -25.84
C LEU A 144 9.14 16.77 -26.07
N SER A 145 10.01 17.11 -25.11
CA SER A 145 11.38 16.62 -25.12
C SER A 145 11.40 15.10 -24.93
N GLY A 146 12.41 14.42 -25.48
CA GLY A 146 12.59 12.97 -25.26
C GLY A 146 12.71 12.59 -23.78
N VAL A 147 13.13 13.52 -22.92
CA VAL A 147 13.22 13.36 -21.46
C VAL A 147 11.84 13.34 -20.84
N THR A 148 10.97 14.25 -21.27
CA THR A 148 9.59 14.33 -20.82
C THR A 148 8.84 13.05 -21.20
N LEU A 149 9.05 12.54 -22.41
CA LEU A 149 8.46 11.27 -22.84
C LEU A 149 8.98 10.08 -22.02
N LEU A 150 10.27 10.03 -21.69
CA LEU A 150 10.83 9.00 -20.82
C LEU A 150 10.25 9.11 -19.40
N GLY A 151 10.13 10.32 -18.85
CA GLY A 151 9.50 10.55 -17.56
C GLY A 151 8.04 10.08 -17.53
N ILE A 152 7.26 10.42 -18.56
CA ILE A 152 5.88 9.94 -18.74
C ILE A 152 5.86 8.41 -18.84
N GLY A 153 6.76 7.81 -19.62
CA GLY A 153 6.84 6.36 -19.76
C GLY A 153 7.10 5.65 -18.42
N LEU A 154 8.05 6.16 -17.62
CA LEU A 154 8.35 5.61 -16.29
C LEU A 154 7.17 5.81 -15.32
N LEU A 155 6.51 6.97 -15.36
CA LEU A 155 5.32 7.23 -14.55
C LEU A 155 4.19 6.26 -14.91
N THR A 156 3.90 6.09 -16.20
CA THR A 156 2.89 5.15 -16.69
C THR A 156 3.21 3.72 -16.27
N LEU A 157 4.48 3.31 -16.31
CA LEU A 157 4.90 1.99 -15.84
C LEU A 157 4.59 1.81 -14.34
N VAL A 158 4.91 2.81 -13.50
CA VAL A 158 4.63 2.77 -12.06
C VAL A 158 3.14 2.74 -11.80
N VAL A 159 2.36 3.57 -12.49
CA VAL A 159 0.90 3.60 -12.35
C VAL A 159 0.29 2.26 -12.75
N ALA A 160 0.72 1.68 -13.88
CA ALA A 160 0.23 0.38 -14.34
C ALA A 160 0.58 -0.74 -13.35
N ASP A 161 1.81 -0.75 -12.83
CA ASP A 161 2.28 -1.70 -11.82
C ASP A 161 1.45 -1.63 -10.54
N LEU A 162 1.28 -0.43 -9.97
CA LEU A 162 0.48 -0.22 -8.77
C LEU A 162 -1.01 -0.55 -9.01
N TYR A 163 -1.56 -0.13 -10.14
CA TYR A 163 -2.96 -0.38 -10.49
C TYR A 163 -3.25 -1.88 -10.59
N PHE A 164 -2.35 -2.65 -11.22
CA PHE A 164 -2.48 -4.10 -11.36
C PHE A 164 -2.61 -4.82 -10.01
N TYR A 165 -1.87 -4.39 -8.99
CA TYR A 165 -1.96 -4.98 -7.66
C TYR A 165 -3.12 -4.42 -6.83
N HIS A 166 -3.43 -3.13 -6.98
CA HIS A 166 -4.48 -2.48 -6.21
C HIS A 166 -5.88 -2.96 -6.58
N ILE A 167 -6.14 -3.24 -7.87
CA ILE A 167 -7.45 -3.73 -8.33
C ILE A 167 -7.82 -5.09 -7.72
N ARG A 168 -6.81 -5.88 -7.32
CA ARG A 168 -7.04 -7.16 -6.61
C ARG A 168 -7.42 -6.98 -5.14
N GLN A 169 -7.02 -5.89 -4.50
CA GLN A 169 -7.31 -5.66 -3.08
C GLN A 169 -8.75 -5.20 -2.86
N ASN A 170 -9.25 -4.35 -3.74
CA ASN A 170 -10.62 -3.89 -3.68
C ASN A 170 -11.50 -4.92 -4.37
N ALA A 171 -12.21 -5.74 -3.58
CA ALA A 171 -13.23 -6.60 -4.13
C ALA A 171 -14.29 -5.73 -4.82
N ILE A 172 -14.26 -5.71 -6.16
CA ILE A 172 -15.32 -5.13 -6.97
C ILE A 172 -16.46 -6.15 -6.96
N VAL A 173 -17.24 -6.13 -5.88
CA VAL A 173 -18.46 -6.92 -5.77
C VAL A 173 -19.56 -6.17 -6.50
N ASP A 174 -20.41 -6.90 -7.21
CA ASP A 174 -21.55 -6.31 -7.88
C ASP A 174 -22.44 -5.55 -6.89
N ALA A 175 -22.91 -4.38 -7.29
CA ALA A 175 -23.69 -3.52 -6.41
C ALA A 175 -24.97 -4.21 -5.95
N GLN A 176 -25.60 -5.03 -6.81
CA GLN A 176 -26.81 -5.76 -6.45
C GLN A 176 -26.56 -6.74 -5.31
N ALA A 177 -25.41 -7.46 -5.36
CA ALA A 177 -25.01 -8.36 -4.29
C ALA A 177 -24.73 -7.65 -2.95
N TRP A 178 -24.32 -6.38 -2.96
CA TRP A 178 -24.20 -5.57 -1.74
C TRP A 178 -25.55 -5.19 -1.11
N TYR A 179 -26.59 -5.04 -1.93
CA TYR A 179 -27.94 -4.70 -1.46
C TYR A 179 -28.75 -5.93 -1.04
N GLU A 180 -28.32 -7.14 -1.39
CA GLU A 180 -28.96 -8.36 -0.93
C GLU A 180 -28.82 -8.53 0.59
N PRO A 181 -29.88 -8.94 1.31
CA PRO A 181 -29.80 -9.17 2.75
C PRO A 181 -28.71 -10.20 3.07
N PRO A 182 -27.80 -9.92 4.04
CA PRO A 182 -26.75 -10.86 4.38
C PRO A 182 -27.34 -12.16 4.93
N GLN A 183 -26.61 -13.27 4.80
CA GLN A 183 -27.04 -14.58 5.32
C GLN A 183 -27.40 -14.53 6.82
N THR A 184 -26.73 -13.67 7.59
CA THR A 184 -27.05 -13.44 9.01
C THR A 184 -28.46 -12.89 9.19
N ALA A 185 -28.92 -12.00 8.31
CA ALA A 185 -30.28 -11.48 8.34
C ALA A 185 -31.31 -12.60 8.07
N GLN A 186 -30.98 -13.53 7.18
CA GLN A 186 -31.83 -14.69 6.88
C GLN A 186 -31.90 -15.65 8.06
N ARG A 187 -30.77 -15.93 8.74
CA ARG A 187 -30.73 -16.78 9.94
C ARG A 187 -31.52 -16.18 11.09
N ILE A 188 -31.36 -14.88 11.37
CA ILE A 188 -32.15 -14.19 12.41
C ILE A 188 -33.65 -14.28 12.12
N ARG A 189 -34.06 -14.19 10.84
CA ARG A 189 -35.46 -14.36 10.45
C ARG A 189 -35.96 -15.79 10.65
N GLN A 190 -35.13 -16.80 10.36
CA GLN A 190 -35.47 -18.20 10.57
C GLN A 190 -35.60 -18.52 12.06
N ASP A 191 -34.66 -18.04 12.89
CA ASP A 191 -34.68 -18.21 14.34
C ASP A 191 -35.92 -17.52 14.94
N ALA A 192 -36.19 -16.27 14.54
CA ALA A 192 -37.39 -15.54 14.99
C ALA A 192 -38.71 -16.20 14.55
N ALA A 193 -38.73 -16.83 13.37
CA ALA A 193 -39.90 -17.58 12.90
C ALA A 193 -40.09 -18.93 13.60
N SER A 194 -39.02 -19.51 14.17
CA SER A 194 -39.09 -20.77 14.93
C SER A 194 -39.58 -20.59 16.38
N ASP A 195 -39.40 -19.39 16.95
CA ASP A 195 -39.78 -19.05 18.32
C ASP A 195 -41.19 -18.42 18.45
N LEU A 196 -41.84 -18.08 17.33
CA LEU A 196 -43.13 -17.39 17.30
C LEU A 196 -44.22 -18.25 16.64
N PRO A 197 -45.48 -18.23 17.14
CA PRO A 197 -46.60 -18.88 16.47
C PRO A 197 -46.84 -18.27 15.07
N GLU A 198 -47.32 -19.07 14.10
CA GLU A 198 -47.36 -18.74 12.65
C GLU A 198 -48.07 -17.41 12.33
N ASP A 199 -48.98 -16.96 13.17
CA ASP A 199 -49.74 -15.71 13.05
C ASP A 199 -48.90 -14.46 13.39
N ALA A 200 -47.88 -14.58 14.24
CA ALA A 200 -47.00 -13.47 14.62
C ALA A 200 -45.88 -13.24 13.59
N VAL A 201 -45.44 -14.27 12.85
CA VAL A 201 -44.33 -14.19 11.88
C VAL A 201 -44.69 -13.29 10.69
N LEU A 202 -45.95 -13.30 10.24
CA LEU A 202 -46.46 -12.45 9.16
C LEU A 202 -46.57 -10.96 9.55
N SER A 203 -46.49 -10.64 10.84
CA SER A 203 -46.58 -9.27 11.36
C SER A 203 -45.20 -8.59 11.55
N LEU A 204 -44.10 -9.34 11.36
CA LEU A 204 -42.76 -8.80 11.50
C LEU A 204 -42.48 -7.80 10.36
N PRO A 205 -42.18 -6.52 10.66
CA PRO A 205 -41.92 -5.51 9.64
C PRO A 205 -40.71 -5.92 8.80
N GLN A 206 -40.95 -6.20 7.51
CA GLN A 206 -39.93 -6.70 6.57
C GLN A 206 -38.77 -5.72 6.35
N ASP A 207 -39.02 -4.45 6.66
CA ASP A 207 -38.27 -3.27 6.30
C ASP A 207 -37.39 -2.72 7.43
N ARG A 208 -37.50 -3.26 8.66
CA ARG A 208 -36.82 -2.68 9.84
C ARG A 208 -35.49 -3.30 10.24
N VAL A 209 -35.03 -4.36 9.61
CA VAL A 209 -33.79 -5.04 10.06
C VAL A 209 -32.53 -4.37 9.50
N PHE A 210 -32.60 -3.67 8.35
CA PHE A 210 -31.45 -2.95 7.78
C PHE A 210 -31.86 -1.75 6.90
N SER A 211 -32.57 -0.77 7.45
CA SER A 211 -32.64 0.55 6.81
C SER A 211 -31.42 1.38 7.24
N PHE A 212 -30.28 1.23 6.55
CA PHE A 212 -29.36 2.37 6.48
C PHE A 212 -30.15 3.47 5.77
N GLY A 213 -30.33 4.61 6.44
CA GLY A 213 -31.26 5.68 6.03
C GLY A 213 -31.29 5.86 4.52
N ALA A 214 -32.50 5.75 3.96
CA ALA A 214 -32.74 5.93 2.54
C ALA A 214 -32.03 7.22 2.07
N VAL A 215 -30.98 7.04 1.27
CA VAL A 215 -30.34 8.14 0.56
C VAL A 215 -31.39 8.63 -0.44
N THR A 216 -32.08 9.70 -0.08
CA THR A 216 -32.90 10.46 -1.01
C THR A 216 -32.03 10.90 -2.16
N LYS A 217 -32.42 10.47 -3.36
CA LYS A 217 -31.78 10.71 -4.66
C LYS A 217 -31.26 12.15 -4.78
N PHE A 218 -30.01 12.30 -5.20
CA PHE A 218 -29.52 13.53 -5.85
C PHE A 218 -29.97 13.55 -7.31
#